data_AF-A0AAW0ICS2-F1
#
_entry.id   AF-A0AAW0ICS2-F1
#
_cell.length_a   1.000
_cell.length_b   1.000
_cell.length_c   1.000
_cell.angle_alpha   90.00
_cell.angle_beta   90.00
_cell.angle_gamma   90.00
#
_symmetry.space_group_name_H-M   'P 1'
#
loop_
_entity.id
_entity.type
_entity.pdbx_description
1 polymer ?
#
loop_
_entity_poly.entity_id
_entity_poly.type
_entity_poly.pdbx_seq_one_letter_code
_entity_poly.pdbx_strand_id
1 'polypeptide(L)'
;MLIVYFRISLCIVGNRPYIFLSARVHPGETNASWVMKGTLEYLMSNSPTAQSLRESYIFKIVPMLNPDGVINGNHRCSLSGEDLNRQWQSPNPDLHPTIYHAKGLLQYLAAVKRLPLVYCDYHGHSRKKNVFMYGCSIKETVWHTHDNAATCDVVEDTGYRGLQIGTRELEEMGAKFCVGLMRLKRLTSTLEYNLPSNMLDFENDLIESTCKVT
;
A
#
# COMPACT_ATOMS: atom_id res chain seq x y z
N MET A 1 19.43 0.88 13.03
CA MET A 1 18.73 1.80 12.12
C MET A 1 19.65 2.08 10.93
N LEU A 2 19.49 1.34 9.82
CA LEU A 2 20.28 1.56 8.61
C LEU A 2 19.68 2.76 7.86
N ILE A 3 20.21 3.96 8.09
CA ILE A 3 19.85 5.14 7.29
C ILE A 3 20.74 5.11 6.04
N VAL A 4 20.19 4.67 4.92
CA VAL A 4 20.85 4.78 3.62
C VAL A 4 20.69 6.22 3.14
N TYR A 5 21.76 7.00 3.18
CA TYR A 5 21.81 8.33 2.60
C TYR A 5 21.90 8.24 1.07
N PHE A 6 20.77 8.32 0.37
CA PHE A 6 20.79 8.70 -1.03
C PHE A 6 20.96 10.22 -1.11
N ARG A 7 21.95 10.67 -1.87
CA ARG A 7 22.19 12.09 -2.18
C ARG A 7 21.05 12.57 -3.09
N ILE A 8 19.97 13.07 -2.50
CA ILE A 8 18.81 13.56 -3.23
C ILE A 8 18.98 15.07 -3.45
N SER A 9 18.99 15.50 -4.72
CA SER A 9 18.97 16.93 -5.06
C SER A 9 17.70 17.57 -4.51
N LEU A 10 17.87 18.53 -3.59
CA LEU A 10 16.80 19.11 -2.76
C LEU A 10 15.69 19.77 -3.60
N CYS A 11 16.00 20.28 -4.80
CA CYS A 11 15.04 20.96 -5.68
C CYS A 11 13.96 20.05 -6.29
N ILE A 12 14.17 18.74 -6.43
CA ILE A 12 13.23 17.82 -7.12
C ILE A 12 12.24 17.15 -6.14
N VAL A 13 12.49 17.25 -4.82
CA VAL A 13 11.63 16.65 -3.78
C VAL A 13 10.44 17.54 -3.44
N GLY A 14 10.52 18.83 -3.75
CA GLY A 14 9.70 19.89 -3.16
C GLY A 14 8.20 19.72 -3.22
N ASN A 15 7.62 18.99 -4.19
CA ASN A 15 6.16 18.92 -4.34
C ASN A 15 5.56 17.53 -4.58
N ARG A 16 6.38 16.47 -4.51
CA ARG A 16 5.88 15.11 -4.79
C ARG A 16 5.04 14.58 -3.60
N PRO A 17 3.82 14.06 -3.85
CA PRO A 17 3.00 13.48 -2.80
C PRO A 17 3.67 12.24 -2.18
N TYR A 18 3.39 11.99 -0.90
CA TYR A 18 3.89 10.81 -0.21
C TYR A 18 2.94 9.61 -0.40
N ILE A 19 3.53 8.43 -0.52
CA ILE A 19 2.84 7.15 -0.39
C ILE A 19 3.46 6.46 0.82
N PHE A 20 2.65 6.12 1.82
CA PHE A 20 3.10 5.47 3.03
C PHE A 20 2.65 4.01 3.04
N LEU A 21 3.59 3.09 3.15
CA LEU A 21 3.32 1.65 3.15
C LEU A 21 3.86 1.01 4.43
N SER A 22 3.07 0.15 5.06
CA SER A 22 3.50 -0.67 6.19
C SER A 22 3.12 -2.13 6.01
N ALA A 23 3.76 -3.02 6.76
CA ALA A 23 3.40 -4.43 6.82
C ALA A 23 3.78 -5.04 8.18
N ARG A 24 3.27 -6.26 8.44
CA ARG A 24 3.63 -7.11 9.59
C ARG A 24 3.49 -6.40 10.93
N VAL A 25 2.35 -5.71 11.13
CA VAL A 25 1.94 -5.31 12.49
C VAL A 25 1.54 -6.52 13.33
N HIS A 26 0.87 -7.51 12.71
CA HIS A 26 0.70 -8.85 13.27
C HIS A 26 1.86 -9.74 12.79
N PRO A 27 2.61 -10.37 13.71
CA PRO A 27 3.80 -11.13 13.33
C PRO A 27 3.53 -12.37 12.49
N GLY A 28 2.44 -13.09 12.73
CA GLY A 28 2.12 -14.36 12.07
C GLY A 28 1.66 -14.22 10.62
N GLU A 29 1.41 -13.01 10.14
CA GLU A 29 0.92 -12.73 8.79
C GLU A 29 2.08 -12.66 7.79
N THR A 30 2.82 -13.76 7.64
CA THR A 30 4.05 -13.84 6.84
C THR A 30 3.85 -13.52 5.37
N ASN A 31 2.66 -13.78 4.84
CA ASN A 31 2.27 -13.43 3.47
C ASN A 31 2.46 -11.92 3.18
N ALA A 32 2.23 -11.05 4.16
CA ALA A 32 2.41 -9.61 4.00
C ALA A 32 3.87 -9.22 3.72
N SER A 33 4.85 -9.99 4.22
CA SER A 33 6.27 -9.76 3.91
C SER A 33 6.62 -10.08 2.47
N TRP A 34 6.01 -11.09 1.87
CA TRP A 34 6.24 -11.43 0.46
C TRP A 34 5.64 -10.37 -0.46
N VAL A 35 4.45 -9.86 -0.13
CA VAL A 35 3.88 -8.69 -0.84
C VAL A 35 4.79 -7.48 -0.71
N MET A 36 5.26 -7.17 0.51
CA MET A 36 6.18 -6.06 0.75
C MET A 36 7.52 -6.23 -0.01
N LYS A 37 8.07 -7.45 -0.07
CA LYS A 37 9.27 -7.78 -0.85
C LYS A 37 9.05 -7.45 -2.32
N GLY A 38 7.99 -7.96 -2.94
CA GLY A 38 7.68 -7.68 -4.34
C GLY A 38 7.43 -6.20 -4.63
N THR A 39 6.76 -5.49 -3.71
CA THR A 39 6.62 -4.02 -3.76
C THR A 39 7.98 -3.34 -3.80
N LEU A 40 8.90 -3.69 -2.88
CA LEU A 40 10.23 -3.09 -2.79
C LEU A 40 11.09 -3.43 -4.02
N GLU A 41 11.13 -4.70 -4.43
CA GLU A 41 11.89 -5.14 -5.60
C GLU A 41 11.42 -4.45 -6.88
N TYR A 42 10.10 -4.33 -7.06
CA TYR A 42 9.55 -3.57 -8.18
C TYR A 42 9.94 -2.10 -8.12
N LEU A 43 9.76 -1.45 -6.97
CA LEU A 43 10.10 -0.04 -6.77
C LEU A 43 11.60 0.24 -6.87
N MET A 44 12.48 -0.74 -6.69
CA MET A 44 13.94 -0.60 -6.88
C MET A 44 14.41 -1.03 -8.27
N SER A 45 13.53 -1.63 -9.07
CA SER A 45 13.88 -2.09 -10.41
C SER A 45 14.19 -0.95 -11.39
N ASN A 46 14.83 -1.33 -12.50
CA ASN A 46 15.08 -0.47 -13.65
C ASN A 46 13.86 -0.33 -14.58
N SER A 47 12.69 -0.90 -14.24
CA SER A 47 11.49 -0.76 -15.05
C SER A 47 11.15 0.72 -15.28
N PRO A 48 10.86 1.17 -16.52
CA PRO A 48 10.45 2.56 -16.79
C PRO A 48 9.24 3.00 -15.95
N THR A 49 8.30 2.10 -15.70
CA THR A 49 7.13 2.37 -14.84
C THR A 49 7.54 2.56 -13.38
N ALA A 50 8.50 1.77 -12.87
CA ALA A 50 9.02 1.96 -11.52
C ALA A 50 9.80 3.28 -11.38
N GLN A 51 10.58 3.65 -12.39
CA GLN A 51 11.24 4.97 -12.46
C GLN A 51 10.20 6.09 -12.42
N SER A 52 9.16 6.00 -13.26
CA SER A 52 8.05 6.97 -13.29
C SER A 52 7.33 7.10 -11.94
N LEU A 53 7.13 5.99 -11.20
CA LEU A 53 6.57 6.04 -9.85
C LEU A 53 7.49 6.77 -8.88
N ARG A 54 8.80 6.45 -8.90
CA ARG A 54 9.80 7.12 -8.06
C ARG A 54 9.96 8.59 -8.40
N GLU A 55 9.67 9.01 -9.63
CA GLU A 55 9.63 10.42 -10.04
C GLU A 55 8.31 11.11 -9.64
N SER A 56 7.22 10.36 -9.52
CA SER A 56 5.90 10.93 -9.21
C SER A 56 5.62 11.03 -7.71
N TYR A 57 6.12 10.08 -6.93
CA TYR A 57 5.83 9.94 -5.50
C TYR A 57 7.10 9.83 -4.67
N ILE A 58 6.98 10.16 -3.39
CA ILE A 58 7.98 9.80 -2.39
C ILE A 58 7.42 8.67 -1.53
N PHE A 59 8.07 7.51 -1.55
CA PHE A 59 7.64 6.35 -0.77
C PHE A 59 8.24 6.39 0.65
N LYS A 60 7.39 6.25 1.66
CA LYS A 60 7.76 6.03 3.07
C LYS A 60 7.33 4.62 3.44
N ILE A 61 8.28 3.72 3.63
CA ILE A 61 7.99 2.29 3.76
C ILE A 61 8.51 1.76 5.10
N VAL A 62 7.63 1.13 5.88
CA VAL A 62 7.97 0.37 7.09
C VAL A 62 7.71 -1.10 6.80
N PRO A 63 8.72 -1.88 6.38
CA PRO A 63 8.50 -3.24 5.89
C PRO A 63 8.04 -4.21 6.97
N MET A 64 8.24 -3.86 8.25
CA MET A 64 7.86 -4.68 9.39
C MET A 64 7.63 -3.81 10.62
N LEU A 65 6.39 -3.76 11.11
CA LEU A 65 6.02 -3.00 12.30
C LEU A 65 6.27 -3.78 13.61
N ASN A 66 6.32 -5.10 13.58
CA ASN A 66 6.49 -5.93 14.78
C ASN A 66 7.66 -6.92 14.66
N PRO A 67 8.92 -6.44 14.51
CA PRO A 67 10.07 -7.33 14.33
C PRO A 67 10.29 -8.28 15.51
N ASP A 68 10.07 -7.81 16.74
CA ASP A 68 10.30 -8.61 17.94
C ASP A 68 9.30 -9.78 18.03
N GLY A 69 8.01 -9.51 17.76
CA GLY A 69 7.00 -10.56 17.69
C GLY A 69 7.30 -11.57 16.59
N VAL A 70 7.90 -11.15 15.47
CA VAL A 70 8.29 -12.05 14.38
C VAL A 70 9.43 -12.97 14.81
N ILE A 71 10.49 -12.41 15.40
CA ILE A 71 11.65 -13.16 15.89
C ILE A 71 11.22 -14.21 16.91
N ASN A 72 10.26 -13.88 17.77
CA ASN A 72 9.78 -14.76 18.83
C ASN A 72 8.67 -15.72 18.40
N GLY A 73 8.26 -15.70 17.13
CA GLY A 73 7.23 -16.62 16.62
C GLY A 73 5.82 -16.33 17.14
N ASN A 74 5.54 -15.09 17.56
CA ASN A 74 4.18 -14.70 17.92
C ASN A 74 3.25 -14.78 16.71
N HIS A 75 1.95 -14.94 16.96
CA HIS A 75 0.96 -14.87 15.88
C HIS A 75 0.41 -13.44 15.68
N ARG A 76 -0.01 -12.77 16.76
CA ARG A 76 -0.76 -11.51 16.67
C ARG A 76 -0.11 -10.34 17.42
N CYS A 77 0.34 -10.56 18.65
CA CYS A 77 0.77 -9.49 19.54
C CYS A 77 2.28 -9.23 19.51
N SER A 78 2.69 -8.06 19.99
CA SER A 78 4.10 -7.75 20.35
C SER A 78 4.55 -8.52 21.59
N LEU A 79 5.78 -8.28 22.05
CA LEU A 79 6.31 -8.82 23.31
C LEU A 79 5.66 -8.23 24.56
N SER A 80 4.98 -7.07 24.47
CA SER A 80 4.14 -6.57 25.57
C SER A 80 2.82 -7.34 25.71
N GLY A 81 2.54 -8.30 24.82
CA GLY A 81 1.29 -9.05 24.80
C GLY A 81 0.12 -8.31 24.13
N GLU A 82 0.37 -7.12 23.56
CA GLU A 82 -0.68 -6.26 23.00
C GLU A 82 -0.77 -6.36 21.46
N ASP A 83 -2.00 -6.25 20.93
CA ASP A 83 -2.26 -6.09 19.49
C ASP A 83 -1.86 -4.67 19.08
N LEU A 84 -0.69 -4.53 18.44
CA LEU A 84 -0.15 -3.24 18.00
C LEU A 84 -1.11 -2.47 17.07
N ASN A 85 -1.96 -3.16 16.31
CA ASN A 85 -2.92 -2.51 15.42
C ASN A 85 -4.14 -1.94 16.19
N ARG A 86 -4.21 -2.10 17.52
CA ARG A 86 -5.16 -1.38 18.39
C ARG A 86 -4.53 -0.21 19.15
N GLN A 87 -3.23 0.00 19.00
CA GLN A 87 -2.48 0.98 19.79
C GLN A 87 -2.27 2.32 19.08
N TRP A 88 -2.81 2.50 17.86
CA TRP A 88 -2.64 3.73 17.08
C TRP A 88 -3.24 4.98 17.74
N GLN A 89 -4.30 4.86 18.54
CA GLN A 89 -4.94 6.02 19.17
C GLN A 89 -4.04 6.70 20.21
N SER A 90 -3.38 5.92 21.06
CA SER A 90 -2.49 6.42 22.12
C SER A 90 -1.34 5.45 22.40
N PRO A 91 -0.38 5.29 21.48
CA PRO A 91 0.72 4.35 21.66
C PRO A 91 1.65 4.80 22.79
N ASN A 92 2.06 3.86 23.64
CA ASN A 92 3.08 4.10 24.65
C ASN A 92 4.48 3.98 23.99
N PRO A 93 5.41 4.92 24.20
CA PRO A 93 6.71 4.90 23.54
C PRO A 93 7.61 3.72 23.95
N ASP A 94 7.43 3.19 25.17
CA ASP A 94 8.23 2.06 25.68
C ASP A 94 7.63 0.71 25.26
N LEU A 95 6.30 0.56 25.32
CA LEU A 95 5.61 -0.69 24.98
C LEU A 95 5.32 -0.83 23.48
N HIS A 96 5.05 0.28 22.80
CA HIS A 96 4.63 0.33 21.39
C HIS A 96 5.56 1.22 20.54
N PRO A 97 6.90 1.10 20.64
CA PRO A 97 7.83 2.05 20.02
C PRO A 97 7.66 2.16 18.51
N THR A 98 7.38 1.05 17.82
CA THR A 98 7.21 1.03 16.36
C THR A 98 5.97 1.78 15.91
N ILE A 99 4.84 1.62 16.62
CA ILE A 99 3.58 2.35 16.37
C ILE A 99 3.74 3.81 16.75
N TYR A 100 4.36 4.10 17.90
CA TYR A 100 4.62 5.45 18.38
C TYR A 100 5.41 6.26 17.35
N HIS A 101 6.53 5.74 16.86
CA HIS A 101 7.37 6.44 15.89
C HIS A 101 6.76 6.48 14.48
N ALA A 102 6.06 5.44 14.03
CA ALA A 102 5.35 5.47 12.75
C ALA A 102 4.22 6.53 12.76
N LYS A 103 3.44 6.59 13.84
CA LYS A 103 2.44 7.64 14.06
C LYS A 103 3.08 9.02 14.14
N GLY A 104 4.21 9.16 14.85
CA GLY A 104 4.96 10.41 14.95
C GLY A 104 5.42 10.93 13.58
N LEU A 105 5.87 10.05 12.68
CA LEU A 105 6.21 10.42 11.31
C LEU A 105 4.97 10.91 10.54
N LEU A 106 3.83 10.23 10.65
CA LEU A 106 2.58 10.67 10.02
C LEU A 106 2.10 12.03 10.57
N GLN A 107 2.19 12.24 11.88
CA GLN A 107 1.84 13.51 12.53
C GLN A 107 2.79 14.64 12.10
N TYR A 108 4.09 14.37 12.00
CA TYR A 108 5.05 15.32 11.46
C TYR A 108 4.71 15.70 10.01
N LEU A 109 4.45 14.71 9.16
CA LEU A 109 4.03 14.94 7.77
C LEU A 109 2.74 15.76 7.69
N ALA A 110 1.79 15.53 8.60
CA ALA A 110 0.60 16.35 8.73
C ALA A 110 0.91 17.80 9.11
N ALA A 111 1.76 18.01 10.12
CA ALA A 111 2.13 19.32 10.62
C ALA A 111 2.83 20.18 9.55
N VAL A 112 3.66 19.56 8.71
CA VAL A 112 4.30 20.25 7.57
C VAL A 112 3.41 20.32 6.32
N LYS A 113 2.12 19.99 6.43
CA LYS A 113 1.11 19.99 5.34
C LYS A 113 1.48 19.10 4.16
N ARG A 114 2.10 17.96 4.43
CA ARG A 114 2.47 16.94 3.45
C ARG A 114 1.96 15.56 3.85
N LEU A 115 0.68 15.45 4.17
CA LEU A 115 0.04 14.16 4.45
C LEU A 115 0.25 13.20 3.26
N PRO A 116 0.48 11.90 3.52
CA PRO A 116 0.47 10.90 2.46
C PRO A 116 -0.86 10.91 1.71
N LEU A 117 -0.77 10.85 0.38
CA LEU A 117 -1.93 10.67 -0.49
C LEU A 117 -2.56 9.29 -0.26
N VAL A 118 -1.72 8.29 0.01
CA VAL A 118 -2.14 6.92 0.33
C VAL A 118 -1.38 6.46 1.56
N TYR A 119 -2.10 5.87 2.51
CA TYR A 119 -1.57 4.97 3.53
C TYR A 119 -2.13 3.57 3.28
N CYS A 120 -1.26 2.58 3.13
CA CYS A 120 -1.66 1.19 2.94
C CYS A 120 -0.88 0.29 3.90
N ASP A 121 -1.61 -0.55 4.63
CA ASP A 121 -1.05 -1.50 5.59
C ASP A 121 -1.31 -2.92 5.10
N TYR A 122 -0.25 -3.67 4.78
CA TYR A 122 -0.37 -5.03 4.27
C TYR A 122 -0.58 -6.03 5.41
N HIS A 123 -1.69 -6.78 5.33
CA HIS A 123 -2.10 -7.80 6.28
C HIS A 123 -2.33 -9.15 5.61
N GLY A 124 -2.34 -10.21 6.43
CA GLY A 124 -2.92 -11.50 6.11
C GLY A 124 -4.31 -11.65 6.71
N HIS A 125 -5.11 -12.56 6.15
CA HIS A 125 -6.42 -12.87 6.68
C HIS A 125 -6.60 -14.37 6.81
N SER A 126 -7.05 -14.82 7.98
CA SER A 126 -7.12 -16.26 8.30
C SER A 126 -8.34 -16.98 7.71
N ARG A 127 -9.42 -16.24 7.42
CA ARG A 127 -10.71 -16.83 6.94
C ARG A 127 -11.05 -16.57 5.48
N LYS A 128 -11.04 -15.31 5.05
CA LYS A 128 -11.31 -14.90 3.66
C LYS A 128 -10.14 -15.33 2.77
N LYS A 129 -10.49 -15.85 1.60
CA LYS A 129 -9.54 -16.17 0.53
C LYS A 129 -9.37 -14.95 -0.38
N ASN A 130 -8.36 -15.00 -1.25
CA ASN A 130 -8.09 -14.00 -2.29
C ASN A 130 -7.59 -12.66 -1.72
N VAL A 131 -7.55 -11.64 -2.58
CA VAL A 131 -7.07 -10.30 -2.27
C VAL A 131 -8.25 -9.35 -2.15
N PHE A 132 -8.27 -8.56 -1.10
CA PHE A 132 -9.29 -7.54 -0.86
C PHE A 132 -8.68 -6.39 -0.06
N MET A 133 -9.38 -5.25 -0.05
CA MET A 133 -8.97 -4.06 0.67
C MET A 133 -10.07 -3.65 1.64
N TYR A 134 -9.69 -3.24 2.84
CA TYR A 134 -10.58 -2.54 3.76
C TYR A 134 -10.32 -1.03 3.62
N GLY A 135 -11.35 -0.28 3.23
CA GLY A 135 -11.30 1.17 3.14
C GLY A 135 -11.67 1.85 4.46
N CYS A 136 -11.48 3.17 4.51
CA CYS A 136 -11.92 4.01 5.64
C CYS A 136 -13.30 4.64 5.38
N SER A 137 -14.27 3.86 4.90
CA SER A 137 -15.63 4.37 4.71
C SER A 137 -16.25 4.65 6.07
N ILE A 138 -16.65 5.90 6.35
CA ILE A 138 -17.32 6.30 7.59
C ILE A 138 -18.59 5.46 7.83
N LYS A 139 -19.30 5.09 6.76
CA LYS A 139 -20.50 4.24 6.84
C LYS A 139 -20.20 2.79 7.26
N GLU A 140 -18.97 2.30 7.03
CA GLU A 140 -18.56 0.91 7.34
C GLU A 140 -17.62 0.82 8.55
N THR A 141 -17.03 1.93 8.99
CA THR A 141 -16.09 2.00 10.12
C THR A 141 -16.73 2.49 11.43
N VAL A 142 -17.98 2.97 11.40
CA VAL A 142 -18.78 3.28 12.59
C VAL A 142 -19.84 2.17 12.75
N TRP A 143 -19.78 1.41 13.86
CA TRP A 143 -20.73 0.32 14.19
C TRP A 143 -22.17 0.79 14.51
N HIS A 144 -22.62 1.90 13.94
CA HIS A 144 -24.00 2.36 14.03
C HIS A 144 -24.39 2.98 12.70
N THR A 145 -25.20 2.26 11.92
CA THR A 145 -26.55 2.66 11.53
C THR A 145 -27.13 1.57 10.64
N HIS A 146 -28.36 1.15 10.95
CA HIS A 146 -29.20 0.36 10.07
C HIS A 146 -29.40 1.14 8.77
N ASP A 147 -28.78 0.72 7.67
CA ASP A 147 -29.32 0.86 6.32
C ASP A 147 -28.51 0.05 5.28
N ASN A 148 -29.24 -0.61 4.39
CA ASN A 148 -28.75 -1.62 3.44
C ASN A 148 -27.83 -1.00 2.37
N ALA A 149 -26.58 -1.48 2.31
CA ALA A 149 -25.69 -1.24 1.18
C ALA A 149 -26.07 -2.17 0.01
N ALA A 150 -26.58 -1.60 -1.08
CA ALA A 150 -26.79 -2.31 -2.33
C ALA A 150 -25.45 -2.85 -2.84
N THR A 151 -25.43 -4.14 -3.19
CA THR A 151 -24.29 -4.89 -3.71
C THR A 151 -23.94 -4.42 -5.11
N CYS A 152 -22.71 -3.96 -5.32
CA CYS A 152 -22.10 -3.93 -6.65
C CYS A 152 -21.59 -5.34 -6.96
N ASP A 153 -22.13 -5.95 -8.02
CA ASP A 153 -21.76 -7.31 -8.46
C ASP A 153 -20.33 -7.30 -9.04
N VAL A 154 -19.34 -7.41 -8.15
CA VAL A 154 -17.96 -7.69 -8.55
C VAL A 154 -17.86 -9.20 -8.77
N VAL A 155 -17.83 -9.61 -10.04
CA VAL A 155 -17.62 -11.01 -10.42
C VAL A 155 -16.20 -11.41 -10.01
N GLU A 156 -16.09 -12.44 -9.17
CA GLU A 156 -14.82 -13.02 -8.73
C GLU A 156 -14.11 -13.67 -9.95
N ASP A 157 -12.91 -13.20 -10.29
CA ASP A 157 -12.06 -13.90 -11.27
C ASP A 157 -11.55 -15.20 -10.64
N THR A 158 -12.11 -16.34 -11.01
CA THR A 158 -11.71 -17.63 -10.43
C THR A 158 -10.37 -18.16 -10.95
N GLY A 159 -9.71 -17.47 -11.88
CA GLY A 159 -8.49 -17.93 -12.56
C GLY A 159 -7.29 -18.19 -11.63
N TYR A 160 -7.25 -17.61 -10.43
CA TYR A 160 -6.19 -17.85 -9.45
C TYR A 160 -6.40 -19.10 -8.56
N ARG A 161 -7.57 -19.74 -8.60
CA ARG A 161 -7.87 -20.92 -7.75
C ARG A 161 -7.06 -22.12 -8.22
N GLY A 162 -5.91 -22.33 -7.58
CA GLY A 162 -5.00 -23.46 -7.86
C GLY A 162 -3.54 -23.08 -8.10
N LEU A 163 -3.21 -21.77 -8.12
CA LEU A 163 -1.88 -21.26 -8.49
C LEU A 163 -0.94 -20.94 -7.31
N GLN A 164 -1.39 -20.98 -6.06
CA GLN A 164 -0.52 -20.71 -4.90
C GLN A 164 0.32 -21.96 -4.52
N ILE A 165 1.28 -22.31 -5.36
CA ILE A 165 2.29 -23.34 -5.03
C ILE A 165 3.51 -22.70 -4.34
N GLY A 166 3.67 -21.36 -4.41
CA GLY A 166 4.78 -20.63 -3.81
C GLY A 166 4.44 -19.22 -3.30
N THR A 167 5.48 -18.42 -3.07
CA THR A 167 5.38 -17.03 -2.59
C THR A 167 5.44 -16.01 -3.74
N ARG A 168 5.69 -16.48 -4.97
CA ARG A 168 5.87 -15.65 -6.16
C ARG A 168 4.62 -14.82 -6.46
N GLU A 169 3.44 -15.40 -6.30
CA GLU A 169 2.16 -14.72 -6.55
C GLU A 169 1.96 -13.56 -5.57
N LEU A 170 2.46 -13.69 -4.34
CA LEU A 170 2.44 -12.61 -3.34
C LEU A 170 3.42 -11.50 -3.73
N GLU A 171 4.61 -11.83 -4.22
CA GLU A 171 5.56 -10.84 -4.72
C GLU A 171 5.01 -10.10 -5.95
N GLU A 172 4.42 -10.83 -6.90
CA GLU A 172 3.76 -10.26 -8.08
C GLU A 172 2.61 -9.33 -7.69
N MET A 173 1.83 -9.68 -6.67
CA MET A 173 0.80 -8.80 -6.10
C MET A 173 1.38 -7.48 -5.60
N GLY A 174 2.52 -7.53 -4.90
CA GLY A 174 3.24 -6.33 -4.45
C GLY A 174 3.69 -5.43 -5.60
N ALA A 175 4.14 -6.03 -6.72
CA ALA A 175 4.49 -5.29 -7.92
C ALA A 175 3.25 -4.70 -8.63
N LYS A 176 2.15 -5.46 -8.72
CA LYS A 176 0.89 -5.02 -9.33
C LYS A 176 0.23 -3.89 -8.54
N PHE A 177 0.35 -3.88 -7.22
CA PHE A 177 -0.07 -2.75 -6.40
C PHE A 177 0.63 -1.45 -6.82
N CYS A 178 1.95 -1.49 -7.02
CA CYS A 178 2.73 -0.34 -7.50
C CYS A 178 2.24 0.14 -8.88
N VAL A 179 1.97 -0.77 -9.81
CA VAL A 179 1.38 -0.42 -11.12
C VAL A 179 0.02 0.26 -10.95
N GLY A 180 -0.79 -0.19 -9.99
CA GLY A 180 -2.07 0.45 -9.64
C GLY A 180 -1.91 1.93 -9.24
N LEU A 181 -0.84 2.29 -8.53
CA LEU A 181 -0.56 3.69 -8.12
C LEU A 181 -0.33 4.63 -9.31
N MET A 182 0.04 4.11 -10.48
CA MET A 182 0.12 4.91 -11.71
C MET A 182 -1.25 5.44 -12.14
N ARG A 183 -2.33 4.70 -11.85
CA ARG A 183 -3.70 5.16 -12.14
C ARG A 183 -4.11 6.32 -11.25
N LEU A 184 -3.68 6.32 -9.99
CA LEU A 184 -3.94 7.43 -9.06
C LEU A 184 -3.34 8.74 -9.57
N LYS A 185 -2.14 8.69 -10.16
CA LYS A 185 -1.49 9.88 -10.74
C LYS A 185 -2.38 10.57 -11.77
N ARG A 186 -3.02 9.79 -12.66
CA ARG A 186 -3.91 10.30 -13.72
C ARG A 186 -5.14 11.02 -13.16
N LEU A 187 -5.68 10.51 -12.05
CA LEU A 187 -6.88 11.05 -11.40
C LEU A 187 -6.56 12.29 -10.55
N THR A 188 -5.39 12.34 -9.92
CA THR A 188 -4.98 13.53 -9.16
C THR A 188 -4.49 14.64 -10.08
N SER A 189 -3.89 14.32 -11.24
CA SER A 189 -3.50 15.34 -12.22
C SER A 189 -4.69 16.00 -12.93
N THR A 190 -5.82 15.30 -13.06
CA THR A 190 -7.07 15.87 -13.62
C THR A 190 -7.77 16.79 -12.62
N LEU A 191 -7.58 16.60 -11.32
CA LEU A 191 -8.04 17.54 -10.29
C LEU A 191 -7.22 18.84 -10.26
N GLU A 192 -6.03 18.88 -10.86
CA GLU A 192 -5.16 20.07 -10.93
C GLU A 192 -5.29 20.90 -12.24
N TYR A 193 -6.15 20.54 -13.20
CA TYR A 193 -6.32 21.32 -14.44
C TYR A 193 -7.79 21.54 -14.84
N ASN A 194 -8.30 22.75 -14.58
CA ASN A 194 -9.31 23.40 -15.43
C ASN A 194 -8.56 24.14 -16.54
N LEU A 195 -8.50 23.59 -17.77
CA LEU A 195 -8.32 24.26 -19.09
C LEU A 195 -8.33 23.16 -20.21
N PRO A 196 -8.70 23.49 -21.46
CA PRO A 196 -9.73 22.77 -22.21
C PRO A 196 -9.27 21.47 -22.88
N SER A 197 -10.26 20.61 -23.07
CA SER A 197 -10.34 19.44 -23.96
C SER A 197 -9.52 19.61 -25.23
N ASN A 198 -8.60 18.66 -25.50
CA ASN A 198 -8.16 18.15 -26.81
C ASN A 198 -6.96 17.18 -26.64
N MET A 199 -7.13 16.05 -25.96
CA MET A 199 -6.17 14.93 -26.08
C MET A 199 -6.79 13.60 -25.59
N LEU A 200 -7.86 13.19 -26.24
CA LEU A 200 -8.42 11.84 -26.12
C LEU A 200 -8.03 11.09 -27.39
N ASP A 201 -6.95 10.30 -27.37
CA ASP A 201 -6.76 9.18 -28.32
C ASP A 201 -5.50 8.36 -28.00
N PHE A 202 -5.51 7.64 -26.87
CA PHE A 202 -4.52 6.58 -26.62
C PHE A 202 -5.12 5.30 -26.00
N GLU A 203 -6.45 5.22 -25.84
CA GLU A 203 -7.13 4.01 -25.35
C GLU A 203 -7.47 2.99 -26.45
N ASN A 204 -7.42 3.36 -27.74
CA ASN A 204 -7.76 2.45 -28.84
C ASN A 204 -6.62 1.52 -29.26
N ASP A 205 -5.35 1.92 -29.09
CA ASP A 205 -4.21 1.13 -29.60
C ASP A 205 -3.80 -0.06 -28.72
N LEU A 206 -4.30 -0.14 -27.47
CA LEU A 206 -3.99 -1.25 -26.55
C LEU A 206 -5.03 -2.37 -26.59
N ILE A 207 -6.16 -2.18 -27.28
CA ILE A 207 -7.23 -3.18 -27.38
C ILE A 207 -7.09 -3.98 -28.69
N GLU A 208 -6.55 -3.40 -29.77
CA GLU A 208 -6.40 -4.11 -31.04
C GLU A 208 -5.18 -5.04 -31.13
N SER A 209 -4.15 -4.89 -30.27
CA SER A 209 -2.93 -5.70 -30.40
C SER A 209 -3.00 -7.11 -29.78
N THR A 210 -4.12 -7.49 -29.16
CA THR A 210 -4.27 -8.81 -28.50
C THR A 210 -5.30 -9.74 -29.15
N CYS A 211 -5.90 -9.35 -30.29
CA CYS A 211 -6.77 -10.22 -31.08
C CYS A 211 -6.26 -10.37 -32.52
N LYS A 212 -5.18 -11.12 -32.69
CA LYS A 212 -4.94 -11.89 -33.92
C LYS A 212 -4.50 -13.30 -33.53
N VAL A 213 -5.49 -14.18 -33.47
CA VAL A 213 -5.32 -15.63 -33.56
C VAL A 213 -5.15 -15.97 -35.05
N THR A 214 -4.02 -16.57 -35.39
CA THR A 214 -3.87 -17.46 -36.55
C THR A 214 -3.39 -18.79 -36.03
#